data_AF-A0A1B6Z7H8-F1
#
_entry.id   AF-A0A1B6Z7H8-F1
#
_cell.length_a   1.000
_cell.length_b   1.000
_cell.length_c   1.000
_cell.angle_alpha   90.00
_cell.angle_beta   90.00
_cell.angle_gamma   90.00
#
_symmetry.space_group_name_H-M   'P 1'
#
loop_
_entity.id
_entity.type
_entity.pdbx_description
1 polymer ?
#
loop_
_entity_poly.entity_id
_entity_poly.type
_entity_poly.pdbx_seq_one_letter_code
_entity_poly.pdbx_strand_id
1 'polypeptide(L)'
;MIAQRSSAQRVIPHHGYQRALDRQVRLAKIQRYQRLSFGNLVYVAFRLIGWFATTLLIAAGLFVVLFFMVANGSLFGFFEQLNLLGGHYVVAPPEARAAFDSKLYFIAGFVFLLTGAFRMSGLLSIFESGDSDDQ
;
A
#
# COMPACT_ATOMS: atom_id res chain seq x y z
N MET A 1 60.75 -51.93 -11.25
CA MET A 1 60.80 -51.17 -9.98
C MET A 1 60.36 -49.73 -10.30
N ILE A 2 59.05 -49.46 -10.29
CA ILE A 2 58.25 -48.80 -9.22
C ILE A 2 58.68 -47.35 -8.96
N ALA A 3 57.80 -46.40 -9.30
CA ALA A 3 57.53 -45.19 -8.51
C ALA A 3 56.21 -44.53 -8.95
N GLN A 4 55.09 -45.11 -8.54
CA GLN A 4 53.77 -44.52 -8.63
C GLN A 4 53.65 -43.47 -7.52
N ARG A 5 53.84 -42.18 -7.85
CA ARG A 5 53.60 -41.07 -6.93
C ARG A 5 52.10 -40.90 -6.72
N SER A 6 51.61 -41.42 -5.62
CA SER A 6 50.27 -41.18 -5.08
C SER A 6 50.12 -39.71 -4.68
N SER A 7 49.41 -38.95 -5.51
CA SER A 7 48.87 -37.64 -5.16
C SER A 7 47.87 -37.80 -4.02
N ALA A 8 48.35 -37.61 -2.80
CA ALA A 8 47.53 -37.56 -1.59
C ALA A 8 46.57 -36.36 -1.69
N GLN A 9 45.39 -36.61 -2.25
CA GLN A 9 44.28 -35.69 -2.22
C GLN A 9 43.87 -35.50 -0.76
N ARG A 10 44.29 -34.38 -0.16
CA ARG A 10 43.86 -33.98 1.18
C ARG A 10 42.35 -33.84 1.15
N VAL A 11 41.65 -34.85 1.66
CA VAL A 11 40.23 -34.80 1.96
C VAL A 11 40.05 -33.76 3.05
N ILE A 12 39.70 -32.53 2.64
CA ILE A 12 39.31 -31.49 3.59
C ILE A 12 38.01 -31.97 4.23
N PRO A 13 37.93 -32.12 5.57
CA PRO A 13 36.72 -32.59 6.22
C PRO A 13 35.61 -31.52 6.12
N HIS A 14 34.80 -31.60 5.05
CA HIS A 14 33.70 -30.66 4.75
C HIS A 14 32.57 -30.65 5.80
N HIS A 15 32.57 -31.60 6.74
CA HIS A 15 31.48 -31.81 7.68
C HIS A 15 31.39 -30.72 8.78
N GLY A 16 32.51 -30.12 9.17
CA GLY A 16 32.52 -29.01 10.14
C GLY A 16 32.03 -27.70 9.54
N TYR A 17 32.34 -27.47 8.26
CA TYR A 17 32.00 -26.24 7.54
C TYR A 17 30.49 -26.12 7.27
N GLN A 18 29.84 -27.24 6.91
CA GLN A 18 28.40 -27.25 6.66
C GLN A 18 27.59 -26.93 7.92
N ARG A 19 27.99 -27.46 9.09
CA ARG A 19 27.31 -27.15 10.36
C ARG A 19 27.45 -25.69 10.77
N ALA A 20 28.59 -25.07 10.48
CA ALA A 20 28.81 -23.66 10.75
C ALA A 20 27.94 -22.78 9.83
N LEU A 21 27.85 -23.15 8.54
CA LEU A 21 27.01 -22.46 7.57
C LEU A 21 25.53 -22.57 7.92
N ASP A 22 25.05 -23.78 8.25
CA ASP A 22 23.65 -24.01 8.65
C ASP A 22 23.28 -23.21 9.90
N ARG A 23 24.21 -23.11 10.85
CA ARG A 23 24.00 -22.32 12.07
C ARG A 23 23.96 -20.83 11.75
N GLN A 24 24.82 -20.33 10.87
CA GLN A 24 24.80 -18.93 10.41
C GLN A 24 23.53 -18.62 9.61
N VAL A 25 23.09 -19.50 8.73
CA VAL A 25 21.85 -19.34 7.95
C VAL A 25 20.63 -19.36 8.87
N ARG A 26 20.57 -20.25 9.87
CA ARG A 26 19.49 -20.25 10.88
C ARG A 26 19.48 -18.96 11.70
N LEU A 27 20.64 -18.46 12.14
CA LEU A 27 20.74 -17.21 12.89
C LEU A 27 20.34 -16.00 12.03
N ALA A 28 20.76 -15.96 10.77
CA ALA A 28 20.36 -14.93 9.82
C ALA A 28 18.84 -14.98 9.53
N LYS A 29 18.25 -16.18 9.47
CA LYS A 29 16.80 -16.37 9.29
C LYS A 29 16.01 -15.91 10.52
N ILE A 30 16.50 -16.18 11.74
CA ILE A 30 15.89 -15.74 13.00
C ILE A 30 16.02 -14.21 13.15
N GLN A 31 17.15 -13.61 12.76
CA GLN A 31 17.31 -12.16 12.72
C GLN A 31 16.35 -11.47 11.74
N ARG A 32 16.05 -12.10 10.60
CA ARG A 32 15.02 -11.60 9.67
C ARG A 32 13.61 -11.63 10.29
N TYR A 33 13.30 -12.61 11.14
CA TYR A 33 12.03 -12.64 11.88
C TYR A 33 11.99 -11.62 13.05
N GLN A 34 13.10 -11.40 13.76
CA GLN A 34 13.20 -10.36 14.79
C GLN A 34 13.18 -8.92 14.24
N ARG A 35 13.37 -8.76 12.92
CA ARG A 35 13.08 -7.50 12.21
C ARG A 35 11.60 -7.25 11.92
N LEU A 36 10.68 -8.00 12.55
CA LEU A 36 9.41 -7.44 13.04
C LEU A 36 9.64 -6.50 14.26
N SER A 37 10.78 -5.81 14.24
CA SER A 37 11.13 -4.70 15.12
C SER A 37 10.02 -3.66 15.06
N PHE A 38 9.74 -3.02 16.20
CA PHE A 38 8.89 -1.84 16.30
C PHE A 38 9.10 -0.85 15.14
N GLY A 39 10.32 -0.72 14.62
CA GLY A 39 10.63 0.09 13.44
C GLY A 39 9.90 -0.34 12.15
N ASN A 40 9.72 -1.64 11.92
CA ASN A 40 8.93 -2.14 10.80
C ASN A 40 7.43 -1.85 10.98
N LEU A 41 6.91 -1.98 12.19
CA LEU A 41 5.51 -1.61 12.49
C LEU A 41 5.27 -0.12 12.27
N VAL A 42 6.17 0.73 12.76
CA VAL A 42 6.09 2.19 12.56
C VAL A 42 6.23 2.55 11.09
N TYR A 43 7.16 1.93 10.36
CA TYR A 43 7.31 2.15 8.92
C TYR A 43 6.05 1.76 8.15
N VAL A 44 5.48 0.58 8.43
CA VAL A 44 4.22 0.13 7.81
C VAL A 44 3.08 1.06 8.18
N ALA A 45 2.96 1.49 9.44
CA ALA A 45 1.93 2.42 9.88
C ALA A 45 2.03 3.77 9.14
N PHE A 46 3.22 4.39 9.09
CA PHE A 46 3.42 5.64 8.36
C PHE A 46 3.14 5.48 6.86
N ARG A 47 3.53 4.34 6.28
CA ARG A 47 3.26 4.05 4.87
C ARG A 47 1.76 3.91 4.61
N LEU A 48 1.03 3.23 5.50
CA LEU A 48 -0.42 3.09 5.44
C LEU A 48 -1.12 4.44 5.62
N ILE A 49 -0.67 5.26 6.57
CA ILE A 49 -1.20 6.62 6.78
C ILE A 49 -0.95 7.48 5.54
N GLY A 50 0.26 7.47 4.98
CA GLY A 50 0.57 8.23 3.78
C GLY A 50 -0.23 7.77 2.56
N TRP A 51 -0.41 6.46 2.41
CA TRP A 51 -1.29 5.89 1.39
C TRP A 51 -2.74 6.35 1.59
N PHE A 52 -3.26 6.18 2.81
CA PHE A 52 -4.63 6.55 3.18
C PHE A 52 -4.88 8.05 2.97
N ALA A 53 -4.00 8.91 3.46
CA ALA A 53 -4.11 10.37 3.34
C ALA A 53 -4.10 10.82 1.88
N THR A 54 -3.23 10.23 1.05
CA THR A 54 -3.16 10.56 -0.37
C THR A 54 -4.41 10.08 -1.11
N THR A 55 -4.88 8.86 -0.83
CA THR A 55 -6.12 8.33 -1.43
C THR A 55 -7.32 9.16 -1.01
N LEU A 56 -7.39 9.58 0.25
CA LEU A 56 -8.44 10.47 0.77
C LEU A 56 -8.40 11.82 0.07
N LEU A 57 -7.21 12.41 -0.10
CA LEU A 57 -7.04 13.69 -0.78
C LEU A 57 -7.46 13.61 -2.26
N ILE A 58 -7.11 12.54 -2.96
CA ILE A 58 -7.54 12.30 -4.35
C ILE A 58 -9.06 12.15 -4.42
N ALA A 59 -9.66 11.33 -3.54
CA ALA A 59 -11.10 11.14 -3.51
C ALA A 59 -11.83 12.46 -3.23
N ALA A 60 -11.37 13.25 -2.25
CA ALA A 60 -11.91 14.58 -1.97
C ALA A 60 -11.74 15.53 -3.18
N GLY A 61 -10.57 15.52 -3.82
CA GLY A 61 -10.30 16.30 -5.02
C GLY A 61 -11.25 15.96 -6.18
N LEU A 62 -11.61 14.69 -6.35
CA LEU A 62 -12.61 14.29 -7.36
C LEU A 62 -13.97 14.92 -7.08
N PHE A 63 -14.43 14.96 -5.82
CA PHE A 63 -15.66 15.68 -5.48
C PHE A 63 -15.56 17.17 -5.78
N VAL A 64 -14.44 17.81 -5.45
CA VAL A 64 -14.22 19.23 -5.76
C VAL A 64 -14.31 19.48 -7.27
N VAL A 65 -13.64 18.66 -8.09
CA VAL A 65 -13.69 18.77 -9.56
C VAL A 65 -15.09 18.51 -10.10
N LEU A 66 -15.83 17.54 -9.56
CA LEU A 66 -17.21 17.27 -9.97
C LEU A 66 -18.10 18.48 -9.69
N PHE A 67 -18.06 19.04 -8.48
CA PHE A 67 -18.84 20.25 -8.17
C PHE A 67 -18.41 21.44 -9.03
N PHE A 68 -17.11 21.59 -9.29
CA PHE A 68 -16.63 22.64 -10.19
C PHE A 68 -17.15 22.45 -11.62
N MET A 69 -17.28 21.21 -12.08
CA MET A 69 -17.84 20.87 -13.39
C MET A 69 -19.36 21.08 -13.45
N VAL A 70 -20.09 20.72 -12.39
CA VAL A 70 -21.53 21.06 -12.24
C VAL A 70 -21.72 22.58 -12.22
N ALA A 71 -20.76 23.32 -11.69
CA ALA A 71 -20.71 24.79 -11.71
C ALA A 71 -20.24 25.39 -13.06
N ASN A 72 -20.20 24.59 -14.13
CA ASN A 72 -19.76 25.02 -15.47
C ASN A 72 -18.34 25.63 -15.47
N GLY A 73 -17.46 25.14 -14.62
CA GLY A 73 -16.08 25.63 -14.50
C GLY A 73 -15.94 27.00 -13.84
N SER A 74 -16.97 27.49 -13.14
CA SER A 74 -16.94 28.76 -12.42
C SER A 74 -16.74 28.58 -10.92
N LEU A 75 -15.78 29.32 -10.34
CA LEU A 75 -15.58 29.34 -8.88
C LEU A 75 -16.81 29.93 -8.16
N PHE A 76 -17.45 30.95 -8.73
CA PHE A 76 -18.65 31.53 -8.14
C PHE A 76 -19.82 30.53 -8.16
N GLY A 77 -20.00 29.82 -9.28
CA GLY A 77 -21.01 28.78 -9.39
C GLY A 77 -20.77 27.62 -8.41
N PHE A 78 -19.51 27.28 -8.16
CA PHE A 78 -19.15 26.23 -7.19
C PHE A 78 -19.59 26.61 -5.77
N PHE A 79 -19.27 27.82 -5.32
CA PHE A 79 -19.70 28.29 -4.00
C PHE A 79 -21.22 28.45 -3.90
N GLU A 80 -21.90 28.86 -4.96
CA GLU A 80 -23.36 28.92 -5.00
C GLU A 80 -23.99 27.54 -4.83
N GLN A 81 -23.46 26.52 -5.51
CA GLN A 81 -23.93 25.13 -5.36
C GLN A 81 -23.68 24.58 -3.96
N LEU A 82 -22.53 24.90 -3.35
CA LEU A 82 -22.26 24.55 -1.95
C LEU A 82 -23.23 25.24 -0.99
N ASN A 83 -23.54 26.51 -1.23
CA ASN A 83 -24.47 27.28 -0.42
C ASN A 83 -25.90 26.72 -0.53
N LEU A 84 -26.35 26.39 -1.75
CA LEU A 84 -27.65 25.77 -1.99
C LEU A 84 -27.75 24.41 -1.31
N LEU A 85 -26.72 23.57 -1.43
CA LEU A 85 -26.69 22.25 -0.80
C LEU A 85 -26.70 22.37 0.74
N GLY A 86 -25.86 23.24 1.31
CA GLY A 86 -25.82 23.49 2.74
C GLY A 86 -27.13 24.05 3.28
N GLY A 87 -27.74 25.01 2.57
CA GLY A 87 -29.04 25.58 2.92
C GLY A 87 -30.15 24.52 2.94
N HIS A 88 -30.24 23.69 1.89
CA HIS A 88 -31.21 22.59 1.85
C HIS A 88 -30.96 21.56 2.95
N TYR A 89 -29.70 21.22 3.23
CA TYR A 89 -29.35 20.26 4.28
C TYR A 89 -29.73 20.76 5.69
N VAL A 90 -29.49 22.03 5.99
CA VAL A 90 -29.80 22.63 7.30
C VAL A 90 -31.31 22.77 7.54
N VAL A 91 -32.11 22.90 6.48
CA VAL A 91 -33.58 23.01 6.59
C VAL A 91 -34.26 21.65 6.51
N ALA A 92 -33.62 20.64 5.93
CA ALA A 92 -34.20 19.31 5.77
C ALA A 92 -34.56 18.63 7.11
N PRO A 93 -35.64 17.83 7.17
CA PRO A 93 -35.97 17.05 8.35
C PRO A 93 -34.91 15.96 8.65
N PRO A 94 -34.81 15.48 9.91
CA PRO A 94 -33.76 14.54 10.31
C PRO A 94 -33.70 13.25 9.47
N GLU A 95 -34.85 12.73 9.06
CA GLU A 95 -34.94 11.53 8.22
C GLU A 95 -34.31 11.75 6.84
N ALA A 96 -34.55 12.92 6.23
CA ALA A 96 -33.98 13.27 4.93
C ALA A 96 -32.46 13.49 5.01
N ARG A 97 -31.96 14.05 6.13
CA ARG A 97 -30.51 14.18 6.37
C ARG A 97 -29.84 12.82 6.51
N ALA A 98 -30.40 11.92 7.29
CA ALA A 98 -29.86 10.57 7.46
C ALA A 98 -29.80 9.81 6.11
N ALA A 99 -30.82 9.94 5.28
CA ALA A 99 -30.84 9.37 3.94
C ALA A 99 -29.78 10.00 3.01
N PHE A 100 -29.58 11.33 3.09
CA PHE A 100 -28.53 12.02 2.35
C PHE A 100 -27.13 11.58 2.81
N ASP A 101 -26.87 11.56 4.11
CA ASP A 101 -25.60 11.15 4.70
C ASP A 101 -25.23 9.72 4.30
N SER A 102 -26.19 8.80 4.38
CA SER A 102 -25.98 7.41 3.97
C SER A 102 -25.54 7.31 2.49
N LYS A 103 -26.22 8.04 1.59
CA LYS A 103 -25.85 8.08 0.16
C LYS A 103 -24.50 8.73 -0.06
N LEU A 104 -24.23 9.85 0.63
CA LEU A 104 -22.97 10.57 0.53
C LEU A 104 -21.80 9.69 0.98
N TYR A 105 -21.91 9.04 2.12
CA TYR A 105 -20.89 8.11 2.63
C TYR A 105 -20.72 6.89 1.73
N PHE A 106 -21.80 6.36 1.17
CA PHE A 106 -21.71 5.24 0.24
C PHE A 106 -20.93 5.63 -1.02
N ILE A 107 -21.26 6.76 -1.65
CA ILE A 107 -20.57 7.25 -2.85
C ILE A 107 -19.12 7.62 -2.52
N ALA A 108 -18.88 8.35 -1.43
CA ALA A 108 -17.54 8.72 -1.00
C ALA A 108 -16.67 7.50 -0.69
N GLY A 109 -17.22 6.52 0.03
CA GLY A 109 -16.57 5.24 0.32
C GLY A 109 -16.26 4.47 -0.97
N PHE A 110 -17.21 4.41 -1.91
CA PHE A 110 -17.01 3.75 -3.20
C PHE A 110 -15.89 4.41 -4.02
N VAL A 111 -15.89 5.74 -4.14
CA VAL A 111 -14.82 6.49 -4.84
C VAL A 111 -13.47 6.29 -4.15
N PHE A 112 -13.43 6.33 -2.82
CA PHE A 112 -12.22 6.07 -2.05
C PHE A 112 -11.68 4.65 -2.28
N LEU A 113 -12.54 3.64 -2.23
CA LEU A 113 -12.17 2.24 -2.44
C LEU A 113 -11.68 2.00 -3.86
N LEU A 114 -12.35 2.55 -4.88
CA LEU A 114 -11.88 2.46 -6.26
C LEU A 114 -10.51 3.11 -6.43
N THR A 115 -10.36 4.36 -5.95
CA THR A 115 -9.08 5.08 -6.02
C THR A 115 -7.96 4.32 -5.29
N GLY A 116 -8.27 3.79 -4.11
CA GLY A 116 -7.35 3.00 -3.31
C GLY A 116 -6.96 1.69 -4.00
N ALA A 117 -7.93 0.97 -4.56
CA ALA A 117 -7.70 -0.26 -5.31
C ALA A 117 -6.80 -0.02 -6.53
N PHE A 118 -7.08 1.00 -7.34
CA PHE A 118 -6.23 1.37 -8.48
C PHE A 118 -4.80 1.72 -8.05
N ARG A 119 -4.62 2.47 -6.95
CA ARG A 119 -3.28 2.74 -6.41
C ARG A 119 -2.57 1.50 -5.86
N MET A 120 -3.32 0.54 -5.33
CA MET A 120 -2.77 -0.72 -4.83
C MET A 120 -2.33 -1.65 -5.97
N SER A 121 -3.11 -1.73 -7.05
CA SER A 121 -2.76 -2.50 -8.26
C SER A 121 -1.44 -2.04 -8.87
N GLY A 122 -1.14 -0.74 -8.86
CA GLY A 122 0.14 -0.20 -9.33
C GLY A 122 1.36 -0.72 -8.53
N LEU A 123 1.21 -0.98 -7.23
CA LEU A 123 2.30 -1.56 -6.42
C LEU A 123 2.50 -3.05 -6.72
N LEU A 124 1.42 -3.80 -6.93
CA LEU A 124 1.50 -5.23 -7.24
C LEU A 124 2.14 -5.49 -8.61
N SER A 125 1.89 -4.61 -9.59
CA SER A 125 2.52 -4.73 -10.92
C SER A 125 4.04 -4.68 -10.90
N ILE A 126 4.65 -4.02 -9.91
CA ILE A 126 6.12 -3.94 -9.75
C ILE A 126 6.68 -5.28 -9.21
N PHE A 127 5.92 -5.99 -8.38
CA PHE A 127 6.33 -7.30 -7.88
C PHE A 127 6.20 -8.38 -8.96
N GLU A 128 5.23 -8.25 -9.86
CA GLU A 128 5.03 -9.18 -10.98
C GLU A 128 6.03 -8.96 -12.12
N SER A 129 6.41 -7.70 -12.40
CA SER A 129 7.48 -7.40 -13.36
C SER A 129 8.86 -7.86 -12.89
N GLY A 130 9.12 -7.86 -11.57
CA GLY A 130 10.41 -8.32 -11.03
C GLY A 130 10.63 -9.83 -11.11
N ASP A 131 9.56 -10.63 -11.20
CA ASP A 131 9.61 -12.10 -11.29
C ASP A 131 9.76 -12.60 -12.74
N SER A 132 9.52 -11.74 -13.72
CA SER A 132 9.60 -12.07 -15.16
C SER A 132 10.95 -11.77 -15.81
N ASP A 133 11.81 -10.95 -15.17
CA ASP A 133 13.18 -10.70 -15.62
C ASP A 133 14.16 -11.83 -15.19
N ASP A 134 13.70 -12.79 -14.40
CA ASP A 134 14.47 -13.94 -13.87
C ASP A 134 14.21 -15.27 -14.63
N GLN A 135 13.46 -15.25 -15.75
CA GLN A 135 13.25 -16.40 -16.67
C GLN A 135 13.99 -16.22 -18.01
#